data_AF-A0A382Y981-F1
#
_entry.id   AF-A0A382Y981-F1
#
_cell.length_a   1.000
_cell.length_b   1.000
_cell.length_c   1.000
_cell.angle_alpha   90.00
_cell.angle_beta   90.00
_cell.angle_gamma   90.00
#
_symmetry.space_group_name_H-M   'P 1'
#
loop_
_entity.id
_entity.type
_entity.pdbx_description
1 polymer ?
#
loop_
_entity_poly.entity_id
_entity_poly.type
_entity_poly.pdbx_seq_one_letter_code
_entity_poly.pdbx_strand_id
1 'polypeptide(L)' 'MPINEVDIVSLCGECGTEIETVTVKKDNMMLFTKELAHCSKCQADRPQVRDVAGRLDFIEKEQQSYPQSVPAE' A
#
# COMPACT_ATOMS: atom_id res chain seq x y z
N MET A 1 13.20 15.31 -11.19
CA MET A 1 12.14 16.21 -10.70
C MET A 1 11.63 15.64 -9.39
N PRO A 2 11.30 16.45 -8.37
CA PRO A 2 10.69 15.92 -7.16
C PRO A 2 9.34 15.30 -7.50
N ILE A 3 9.14 14.05 -7.07
CA ILE A 3 7.85 13.38 -7.14
C ILE A 3 6.98 14.04 -6.07
N ASN A 4 6.09 14.92 -6.52
CA ASN A 4 5.20 15.69 -5.63
C ASN A 4 3.85 15.00 -5.41
N GLU A 5 3.58 13.94 -6.17
CA GLU A 5 2.31 13.20 -6.16
C GLU A 5 2.62 11.71 -6.03
N VAL A 6 1.79 11.01 -5.27
CA VAL A 6 1.90 9.58 -5.06
C VAL A 6 0.52 8.95 -5.16
N ASP A 7 0.50 7.71 -5.61
CA ASP A 7 -0.73 6.91 -5.65
C ASP A 7 -0.87 6.15 -4.33
N ILE A 8 -2.02 6.30 -3.70
CA ILE A 8 -2.41 5.60 -2.48
C ILE A 8 -3.50 4.60 -2.83
N VAL A 9 -3.26 3.34 -2.53
CA VAL A 9 -4.21 2.24 -2.69
C VAL A 9 -4.91 2.01 -1.35
N SER A 10 -6.23 2.10 -1.34
CA SER A 10 -7.08 1.74 -0.20
C SER A 10 -7.55 0.29 -0.36
N LEU A 11 -7.19 -0.55 0.60
CA LEU A 11 -7.54 -1.97 0.67
C LEU A 11 -8.55 -2.20 1.80
N CYS A 12 -9.43 -3.18 1.63
CA CYS A 12 -10.29 -3.66 2.71
C CYS A 12 -9.44 -4.29 3.81
N GLY A 13 -9.60 -3.82 5.05
CA GLY A 13 -8.84 -4.33 6.21
C GLY A 13 -9.17 -5.76 6.63
N GLU A 14 -10.26 -6.35 6.13
CA GLU A 14 -10.65 -7.75 6.41
C GLU A 14 -10.17 -8.71 5.32
N CYS A 15 -10.43 -8.38 4.05
CA CYS A 15 -10.22 -9.31 2.93
C CYS A 15 -9.12 -8.89 1.96
N GLY A 16 -8.48 -7.75 2.19
CA GLY A 16 -7.37 -7.22 1.37
C GLY A 16 -7.76 -6.83 -0.06
N THR A 17 -9.06 -6.72 -0.37
CA THR A 17 -9.51 -6.33 -1.72
C THR A 17 -9.34 -4.83 -1.92
N GLU A 18 -8.82 -4.43 -3.08
CA GLU A 18 -8.74 -3.02 -3.47
C GLU A 18 -10.12 -2.40 -3.57
N ILE A 19 -10.30 -1.29 -2.86
CA ILE A 19 -11.52 -0.50 -2.82
C ILE A 19 -11.37 0.68 -3.77
N GLU A 20 -10.26 1.40 -3.68
CA GLU A 20 -9.95 2.57 -4.51
C GLU A 20 -8.44 2.81 -4.59
N THR A 21 -8.02 3.53 -5.62
CA THR A 21 -6.67 4.07 -5.74
C THR A 21 -6.79 5.57 -6.02
N VAL A 22 -6.08 6.40 -5.24
CA VAL A 22 -6.15 7.86 -5.30
C VAL A 22 -4.76 8.49 -5.40
N THR A 23 -4.59 9.43 -6.32
CA THR A 23 -3.37 10.22 -6.45
C THR A 23 -3.44 11.43 -5.53
N VAL A 24 -2.50 11.54 -4.59
CA VAL A 24 -2.43 12.64 -3.61
C VAL A 24 -1.05 13.28 -3.61
N LYS A 25 -0.98 14.55 -3.19
CA LYS A 25 0.31 15.18 -2.95
C LYS A 25 1.07 14.44 -1.85
N LYS A 26 2.40 14.38 -1.99
CA LYS A 26 3.30 13.72 -1.04
C LYS A 26 3.07 14.18 0.40
N ASP A 27 2.88 15.47 0.60
CA ASP A 27 2.66 16.06 1.93
C ASP A 27 1.26 15.77 2.50
N ASN A 28 0.33 15.27 1.68
CA ASN A 28 -1.05 14.97 2.03
C ASN A 28 -1.36 13.46 2.01
N MET A 29 -0.34 12.60 2.09
CA MET A 29 -0.51 11.15 2.18
C MET A 29 -1.18 10.73 3.49
N MET A 30 -2.51 10.75 3.54
CA MET A 30 -3.28 10.19 4.66
C MET A 30 -3.32 8.66 4.57
N LEU A 31 -2.23 8.01 5.02
CA LEU A 31 -2.07 6.55 5.07
C LEU A 31 -2.89 5.87 6.19
N PHE A 32 -3.46 6.64 7.09
CA PHE A 32 -4.33 6.14 8.15
C PHE A 32 -5.64 6.90 8.12
N THR A 33 -6.74 6.16 8.16
CA THR A 33 -8.09 6.72 8.29
C THR A 33 -8.90 5.88 9.27
N LYS A 34 -9.86 6.51 9.95
CA LYS A 34 -10.87 5.83 10.76
C LYS A 34 -12.17 5.62 10.01
N GLU A 35 -12.24 6.07 8.76
CA GLU A 35 -13.42 5.95 7.92
C GLU A 35 -13.60 4.51 7.45
N LEU A 36 -14.85 4.06 7.46
CA LEU A 36 -15.24 2.80 6.85
C LEU A 36 -15.51 3.03 5.37
N ALA A 37 -15.09 2.09 4.53
CA ALA A 37 -15.49 2.06 3.12
C ALA A 37 -16.23 0.78 2.79
N HIS A 38 -17.14 0.90 1.83
CA HIS A 38 -17.90 -0.24 1.36
C HIS A 38 -17.00 -1.20 0.57
N CYS A 39 -16.86 -2.43 1.04
CA CYS A 39 -16.15 -3.47 0.31
C CYS A 39 -17.14 -4.33 -0.49
N SER A 40 -17.03 -4.31 -1.81
CA SER A 40 -17.88 -5.11 -2.73
C SER A 40 -17.79 -6.62 -2.48
N LYS A 41 -16.61 -7.11 -2.04
CA LYS A 41 -16.38 -8.53 -1.75
C LYS A 41 -16.98 -8.97 -0.41
N CYS A 42 -16.90 -8.12 0.61
CA CYS A 42 -17.49 -8.38 1.93
C CYS A 42 -18.96 -7.96 2.03
N GLN A 43 -19.46 -7.18 1.07
CA GLN A 43 -20.80 -6.57 1.04
C GLN A 43 -21.14 -5.82 2.34
N ALA A 44 -20.15 -5.14 2.91
CA ALA A 44 -20.27 -4.44 4.18
C ALA A 44 -19.27 -3.28 4.26
N ASP A 45 -19.56 -2.30 5.13
CA ASP A 45 -18.65 -1.21 5.44
C ASP A 45 -17.54 -1.72 6.36
N ARG A 46 -16.30 -1.59 5.91
CA ARG A 46 -15.12 -2.16 6.56
C ARG A 46 -14.03 -1.12 6.74
N PRO A 47 -13.17 -1.30 7.76
CA PRO A 47 -12.00 -0.45 7.91
C PRO A 47 -11.10 -0.54 6.68
N GLN A 48 -10.41 0.55 6.39
CA GLN A 48 -9.52 0.67 5.24
C GLN A 48 -8.06 0.60 5.70
N VAL A 49 -7.25 -0.13 4.95
CA VAL A 49 -5.79 -0.12 5.05
C VAL A 49 -5.28 0.60 3.81
N ARG A 50 -4.62 1.75 4.01
CA ARG A 50 -4.06 2.53 2.90
C ARG A 50 -2.56 2.30 2.78
N ASP A 51 -2.09 2.10 1.56
CA ASP A 51 -0.67 1.94 1.27
C ASP A 51 -0.26 2.71 0.01
N VAL A 52 1.03 3.00 -0.13
CA VAL A 52 1.59 3.61 -1.34
C VAL A 52 1.68 2.54 -2.43
N ALA A 53 1.12 2.85 -3.61
CA ALA A 53 1.18 1.96 -4.76
C ALA A 53 2.63 1.60 -5.11
N GLY A 54 2.88 0.34 -5.45
CA GLY A 54 4.21 -0.15 -5.82
C GLY A 54 5.21 -0.28 -4.65
N ARG A 55 4.81 0.00 -3.41
CA ARG A 55 5.68 -0.22 -2.24
C ARG A 55 6.08 -1.69 -2.09
N LEU A 56 5.12 -2.61 -2.25
CA LEU A 56 5.39 -4.05 -2.16
C LEU A 56 6.33 -4.52 -3.28
N ASP A 57 6.10 -4.10 -4.52
CA ASP A 57 6.98 -4.43 -5.65
C ASP A 57 8.42 -3.91 -5.42
N PHE A 58 8.54 -2.73 -4.80
CA PHE A 58 9.85 -2.17 -4.46
C PHE A 58 10.55 -3.00 -3.37
N ILE A 59 9.83 -3.40 -2.33
CA ILE A 59 10.36 -4.28 -1.27
C ILE A 59 10.84 -5.61 -1.86
N GLU A 60 10.06 -6.24 -2.75
CA GLU A 60 10.48 -7.48 -3.40
C GLU A 60 11.75 -7.29 -4.24
N LYS A 61 11.83 -6.20 -5.01
CA LYS A 61 13.03 -5.87 -5.78
C LYS A 61 14.25 -5.63 -4.88
N GLU A 62 14.07 -4.93 -3.76
CA GLU A 62 15.16 -4.73 -2.80
C GLU A 62 15.62 -6.05 -2.19
N GLN A 63 14.71 -6.92 -1.75
CA GLN A 63 15.05 -8.24 -1.21
C GLN A 63 15.80 -9.10 -2.23
N GLN A 64 15.40 -9.06 -3.50
CA GLN A 64 16.10 -9.78 -4.58
C GLN A 64 17.51 -9.24 -4.85
N SER A 65 17.79 -7.99 -4.51
CA SER A 65 19.10 -7.37 -4.69
C SER A 65 20.09 -7.66 -3.55
N TYR A 66 19.63 -8.29 -2.45
CA TYR A 66 20.50 -8.61 -1.34
C TYR A 66 21.55 -9.66 -1.73
N PRO A 67 22.82 -9.49 -1.29
CA PRO A 67 23.84 -10.49 -1.51
C PRO A 67 23.42 -11.81 -0.85
N GLN A 68 23.64 -12.93 -1.54
CA GLN A 68 23.37 -14.24 -0.96
C GLN A 68 24.26 -14.45 0.26
N SER A 69 23.65 -14.84 1.38
CA SER A 69 24.35 -15.17 2.62
C SER A 69 25.33 -16.31 2.35
N VAL A 70 26.61 -15.98 2.21
CA VAL A 70 27.68 -16.99 2.22
C VAL A 70 27.99 -17.36 3.67
N PRO A 71 28.05 -18.66 4.00
CA PRO A 71 28.46 -19.09 5.34
C PRO A 71 29.87 -18.55 5.63
N ALA A 72 30.10 -18.13 6.89
CA ALA A 72 31.43 -17.77 7.35
C ALA A 72 32.30 -19.03 7.43
N GLU A 73 33.51 -18.97 6.84
CA GLU A 73 34.57 -19.99 6.96
C GLU A 73 35.18 -20.04 8.38
#